data_AF-A0A0D3JKJ6-F1
#
_entry.id   AF-A0A0D3JKJ6-F1
#
_cell.length_a   1.000
_cell.length_b   1.000
_cell.length_c   1.000
_cell.angle_alpha   90.00
_cell.angle_beta   90.00
_cell.angle_gamma   90.00
#
_symmetry.space_group_name_H-M   'P 1'
#
loop_
_entity.id
_entity.type
_entity.pdbx_description
1 polymer ?
#
loop_
_entity_poly.entity_id
_entity_poly.type
_entity_poly.pdbx_seq_one_letter_code
_entity_poly.pdbx_strand_id
1 'polypeptide(L)'
;MSGLEKIIEEKLGRWRQQGEAAEYYALRNRGPYKPTVSHELNRFGGQMGPYVDALLDLQTVEYINASPIDNLGEEAPAFIATMCPKRSTFEHFWMMVWETGARVIVNLTHERDKVGSAPADKRERYWPPFDEAMERESRGWAVQVRTLGHESCESVAGLLRYAVELRGSASGGPPPSRGERTRVVVLYWYSRWRVTLPAAAARAARSALPLAHRNRLDFPASSSIGTRPFYANAENVLHLAVHLQQLLARGEPHWCVCHCSAGVGRTGTLIALLRVLQRLPALQSEAQLDGFVRTTIERMRERRLWMVKTDVEYALLYAATLLWLRRSRDKEFELSWQGDGGDDWGATALAISEALGPAASHLQEVRESGRKRGSSATGPHEGSGEESGGDNAIDNARDVQRYRDASLPAPP
;
A
#
# COMPACT_ATOMS: atom_id res chain seq x y z
N MET A 1 -5.36 27.74 20.67
CA MET A 1 -5.58 27.06 19.39
C MET A 1 -4.85 27.85 18.32
N SER A 2 -4.00 27.20 17.53
CA SER A 2 -3.41 27.84 16.35
C SER A 2 -4.50 28.32 15.37
N GLY A 3 -4.17 29.27 14.50
CA GLY A 3 -5.10 29.72 13.46
C GLY A 3 -5.57 28.58 12.55
N LEU A 4 -4.68 27.62 12.26
CA LEU A 4 -4.97 26.49 11.40
C LEU A 4 -5.91 25.45 12.06
N GLU A 5 -5.78 25.21 13.37
CA GLU A 5 -6.73 24.35 14.10
C GLU A 5 -8.18 24.83 13.95
N LYS A 6 -8.39 26.14 14.16
CA LYS A 6 -9.73 26.73 14.08
C LYS A 6 -10.30 26.61 12.66
N ILE A 7 -9.47 26.90 11.64
CA ILE A 7 -9.83 26.76 10.23
C ILE A 7 -10.30 25.33 9.91
N ILE A 8 -9.52 24.32 10.32
CA ILE A 8 -9.84 22.93 10.01
C ILE A 8 -11.11 22.49 10.74
N GLU A 9 -11.29 22.91 12.00
CA GLU A 9 -12.49 22.60 12.77
C GLU A 9 -13.75 23.21 12.14
N GLU A 10 -13.71 24.48 11.71
CA GLU A 10 -14.81 25.12 11.00
C GLU A 10 -15.12 24.41 9.67
N LYS A 11 -14.10 23.99 8.92
CA LYS A 11 -14.26 23.23 7.67
C LYS A 11 -14.94 21.87 7.90
N LEU A 12 -14.49 21.09 8.87
CA LEU A 12 -15.12 19.82 9.26
C LEU A 12 -16.57 20.04 9.74
N GLY A 13 -16.84 21.16 10.43
CA GLY A 13 -18.18 21.57 10.82
C GLY A 13 -19.09 21.85 9.63
N ARG A 14 -18.60 22.57 8.62
CA ARG A 14 -19.33 22.83 7.37
C ARG A 14 -19.68 21.53 6.63
N TRP A 15 -18.71 20.63 6.44
CA TRP A 15 -18.96 19.35 5.78
C TRP A 15 -19.95 18.47 6.54
N ARG A 16 -19.91 18.50 7.88
CA ARG A 16 -20.91 17.79 8.69
C ARG A 16 -22.33 18.33 8.45
N GLN A 17 -22.50 19.65 8.30
CA GLN A 17 -23.80 20.26 8.02
C GLN A 17 -24.28 19.96 6.60
N GLN A 18 -23.37 19.99 5.62
CA GLN A 18 -23.65 19.68 4.21
C GLN A 18 -23.89 18.18 3.99
N GLY A 19 -23.35 17.35 4.87
CA GLY A 19 -23.40 15.90 4.75
C GLY A 19 -22.44 15.35 3.72
N GLU A 20 -21.45 16.12 3.27
CA GLU A 20 -20.38 15.75 2.32
C GLU A 20 -19.18 16.69 2.40
N ALA A 21 -18.01 16.23 1.94
CA ALA A 21 -16.85 17.09 1.72
C ALA A 21 -16.82 17.58 0.27
N ALA A 22 -17.55 18.64 -0.04
CA ALA A 22 -17.82 19.09 -1.42
C ALA A 22 -16.55 19.29 -2.27
N GLU A 23 -15.47 19.81 -1.67
CA GLU A 23 -14.19 20.04 -2.34
C GLU A 23 -13.52 18.75 -2.86
N TYR A 24 -13.86 17.60 -2.30
CA TYR A 24 -13.42 16.29 -2.81
C TYR A 24 -13.81 16.09 -4.28
N TYR A 25 -15.01 16.53 -4.66
CA TYR A 25 -15.53 16.33 -6.02
C TYR A 25 -14.86 17.22 -7.06
N ALA A 26 -14.06 18.21 -6.64
CA ALA A 26 -13.22 19.01 -7.52
C ALA A 26 -11.86 18.36 -7.84
N LEU A 27 -11.48 17.29 -7.11
CA LEU A 27 -10.22 16.58 -7.33
C LEU A 27 -10.23 15.89 -8.70
N ARG A 28 -9.18 16.12 -9.47
CA ARG A 28 -9.05 15.53 -10.81
C ARG A 28 -8.42 14.14 -10.74
N ASN A 29 -8.81 13.28 -11.67
CA ASN A 29 -7.97 12.14 -12.05
C ASN A 29 -6.98 12.60 -13.13
N ARG A 30 -6.03 11.74 -13.47
CA ARG A 30 -5.03 12.01 -14.51
C ARG A 30 -5.70 12.49 -15.81
N GLY A 31 -5.16 13.57 -16.36
CA GLY A 31 -5.48 14.08 -17.70
C GLY A 31 -4.24 14.12 -18.60
N PRO A 32 -4.37 13.89 -19.92
CA PRO A 32 -5.51 13.29 -20.61
C PRO A 32 -5.78 11.85 -20.14
N TYR A 33 -6.93 11.26 -20.51
CA TYR A 33 -7.26 9.88 -20.16
C TYR A 33 -6.11 8.93 -20.53
N LYS A 34 -5.69 8.10 -19.58
CA LYS A 34 -4.71 7.05 -19.79
C LYS A 34 -5.38 5.70 -19.55
N PRO A 35 -5.18 4.72 -20.45
CA PRO A 35 -5.78 3.41 -20.27
C PRO A 35 -5.18 2.72 -19.05
N THR A 36 -6.04 1.99 -18.34
CA THR A 36 -5.64 1.08 -17.28
C THR A 36 -5.48 -0.33 -17.83
N VAL A 37 -4.57 -1.10 -17.24
CA VAL A 37 -4.36 -2.49 -17.65
C VAL A 37 -5.55 -3.35 -17.21
N SER A 38 -6.16 -4.04 -18.16
CA SER A 38 -7.12 -5.10 -17.88
C SER A 38 -6.39 -6.44 -17.92
N HIS A 39 -6.36 -7.15 -16.79
CA HIS A 39 -5.67 -8.42 -16.65
C HIS A 39 -6.49 -9.37 -15.77
N GLU A 40 -6.44 -10.67 -16.02
CA GLU A 40 -7.17 -11.70 -15.22
C GLU A 40 -6.74 -11.71 -13.74
N LEU A 41 -5.47 -11.38 -13.49
CA LEU A 41 -4.92 -11.26 -12.14
C LEU A 41 -5.53 -10.09 -11.35
N ASN A 42 -6.24 -9.14 -12.00
CA ASN A 42 -6.96 -8.07 -11.31
C ASN A 42 -8.23 -8.58 -10.61
N ARG A 43 -8.50 -8.14 -9.38
CA ARG A 43 -9.71 -8.51 -8.62
C ARG A 43 -10.97 -7.86 -9.14
N PHE A 44 -10.85 -6.63 -9.63
CA PHE A 44 -11.99 -5.81 -10.06
C PHE A 44 -12.04 -5.65 -11.58
N GLY A 45 -11.54 -6.66 -12.32
CA GLY A 45 -11.35 -6.58 -13.78
C GLY A 45 -10.42 -5.43 -14.18
N GLY A 46 -10.64 -4.84 -15.36
CA GLY A 46 -9.85 -3.72 -15.87
C GLY A 46 -10.12 -2.35 -15.22
N GLN A 47 -11.15 -2.22 -14.38
CA GLN A 47 -11.59 -0.92 -13.84
C GLN A 47 -10.70 -0.36 -12.71
N MET A 48 -9.82 -1.19 -12.13
CA MET A 48 -8.90 -0.82 -11.04
C MET A 48 -7.46 -1.30 -11.34
N GLY A 49 -7.12 -1.41 -12.63
CA GLY A 49 -5.75 -1.69 -13.05
C GLY A 49 -4.82 -0.50 -12.83
N PRO A 50 -3.49 -0.73 -12.75
CA PRO A 50 -2.51 0.34 -12.90
C PRO A 50 -2.64 0.98 -14.29
N TYR A 51 -2.21 2.24 -14.46
CA TYR A 51 -2.08 2.79 -15.82
C TYR A 51 -0.97 2.06 -16.56
N VAL A 52 -1.13 1.90 -17.88
CA VAL A 52 -0.13 1.23 -18.74
C VAL A 52 1.27 1.84 -18.63
N ASP A 53 1.36 3.15 -18.42
CA ASP A 53 2.60 3.95 -18.32
C ASP A 53 3.00 4.25 -16.86
N ALA A 54 2.32 3.63 -15.89
CA ALA A 54 2.64 3.67 -14.47
C ALA A 54 2.52 2.26 -13.85
N LEU A 55 2.87 1.25 -14.64
CA LEU A 55 3.15 -0.10 -14.17
C LEU A 55 4.45 -0.10 -13.36
N LEU A 56 4.49 -0.90 -12.31
CA LEU A 56 5.74 -1.19 -11.64
C LEU A 56 6.60 -2.08 -12.55
N ASP A 57 7.78 -1.58 -12.93
CA ASP A 57 8.70 -2.33 -13.78
C ASP A 57 9.47 -3.34 -12.94
N LEU A 58 9.17 -4.62 -13.16
CA LEU A 58 9.79 -5.76 -12.48
C LEU A 58 10.39 -6.70 -13.54
N GLN A 59 11.59 -7.20 -13.27
CA GLN A 59 12.25 -8.19 -14.11
C GLN A 59 11.74 -9.60 -13.83
N THR A 60 11.34 -9.87 -12.59
CA THR A 60 11.00 -11.22 -12.13
C THR A 60 9.52 -11.54 -12.24
N VAL A 61 8.65 -10.54 -12.41
CA VAL A 61 7.20 -10.69 -12.47
C VAL A 61 6.65 -9.97 -13.70
N GLU A 62 6.03 -10.71 -14.61
CA GLU A 62 5.44 -10.15 -15.84
C GLU A 62 4.32 -9.15 -15.54
N TYR A 63 3.46 -9.48 -14.57
CA TYR A 63 2.37 -8.60 -14.17
C TYR A 63 2.01 -8.70 -12.69
N ILE A 64 1.88 -7.53 -12.07
CA ILE A 64 1.26 -7.33 -10.77
C ILE A 64 0.43 -6.04 -10.80
N ASN A 65 -0.73 -6.04 -10.13
CA ASN A 65 -1.57 -4.84 -10.02
C ASN A 65 -1.00 -3.89 -8.97
N ALA A 66 0.09 -3.21 -9.33
CA ALA A 66 0.80 -2.25 -8.51
C ALA A 66 1.26 -1.04 -9.34
N SER A 67 1.36 0.11 -8.69
CA SER A 67 1.87 1.34 -9.29
C SER A 67 2.89 1.98 -8.35
N PRO A 68 4.04 2.46 -8.86
CA PRO A 68 4.95 3.29 -8.08
C PRO A 68 4.31 4.66 -7.82
N ILE A 69 4.37 5.11 -6.58
CA ILE A 69 3.99 6.46 -6.14
C ILE A 69 5.26 7.16 -5.67
N ASP A 70 5.99 7.71 -6.63
CA ASP A 70 7.31 8.32 -6.49
C ASP A 70 7.36 9.79 -6.96
N ASN A 71 6.22 10.35 -7.36
CA ASN A 71 6.08 11.70 -7.89
C ASN A 71 5.65 12.74 -6.83
N LEU A 72 5.88 12.46 -5.54
CA LEU A 72 5.43 13.29 -4.41
C LEU A 72 6.48 14.30 -3.91
N GLY A 73 7.57 14.47 -4.68
CA GLY A 73 8.71 15.36 -4.39
C GLY A 73 9.91 14.62 -3.83
N GLU A 74 11.11 15.20 -3.94
CA GLU A 74 12.39 14.55 -3.57
C GLU A 74 12.48 14.17 -2.09
N GLU A 75 11.84 14.93 -1.21
CA GLU A 75 11.82 14.66 0.24
C GLU A 75 10.79 13.57 0.62
N ALA A 76 9.95 13.11 -0.32
CA ALA A 76 8.91 12.13 -0.04
C ALA A 76 9.48 10.70 -0.04
N PRO A 77 9.03 9.83 0.87
CA PRO A 77 9.30 8.40 0.73
C PRO A 77 8.71 7.85 -0.58
N ALA A 78 9.34 6.82 -1.12
CA ALA A 78 8.84 6.10 -2.29
C ALA A 78 7.84 5.02 -1.86
N PHE A 79 6.66 4.99 -2.47
CA PHE A 79 5.62 4.01 -2.14
C PHE A 79 5.24 3.13 -3.31
N ILE A 80 4.86 1.89 -3.05
CA ILE A 80 4.19 1.03 -4.03
C ILE A 80 2.74 0.90 -3.60
N ALA A 81 1.81 1.43 -4.39
CA ALA A 81 0.39 1.25 -4.16
C ALA A 81 -0.11 0.03 -4.96
N THR A 82 -0.52 -1.02 -4.25
CA THR A 82 -0.91 -2.30 -4.86
C THR A 82 -2.28 -2.77 -4.41
N MET A 83 -2.94 -3.59 -5.23
CA MET A 83 -4.12 -4.36 -4.85
C MET A 83 -3.77 -5.37 -3.74
N CYS A 84 -4.76 -5.75 -2.90
CA CYS A 84 -4.60 -6.91 -2.01
C CYS A 84 -4.28 -8.16 -2.84
N PRO A 85 -3.17 -8.87 -2.57
CA PRO A 85 -2.87 -10.11 -3.25
C PRO A 85 -4.03 -11.09 -3.20
N LYS A 86 -4.29 -11.76 -4.32
CA LYS A 86 -5.08 -12.99 -4.40
C LYS A 86 -4.16 -14.19 -4.23
N ARG A 87 -4.71 -15.35 -3.86
CA ARG A 87 -3.97 -16.61 -3.78
C ARG A 87 -3.03 -16.84 -4.97
N SER A 88 -3.55 -16.69 -6.20
CA SER A 88 -2.78 -16.86 -7.45
C SER A 88 -1.71 -15.79 -7.72
N THR A 89 -1.57 -14.79 -6.84
CA THR A 89 -0.62 -13.67 -6.98
C THR A 89 0.21 -13.48 -5.70
N PHE A 90 0.19 -14.43 -4.76
CA PHE A 90 0.99 -14.34 -3.55
C PHE A 90 2.48 -14.35 -3.86
N GLU A 91 2.92 -15.27 -4.73
CA GLU A 91 4.32 -15.31 -5.16
C GLU A 91 4.71 -14.01 -5.87
N HIS A 92 3.90 -13.52 -6.82
CA HIS A 92 4.15 -12.26 -7.52
C HIS A 92 4.33 -11.08 -6.53
N PHE A 93 3.52 -11.04 -5.48
CA PHE A 93 3.63 -10.03 -4.43
C PHE A 93 4.95 -10.12 -3.67
N TRP A 94 5.38 -11.32 -3.28
CA TRP A 94 6.64 -11.49 -2.57
C TRP A 94 7.87 -11.29 -3.44
N MET A 95 7.81 -11.67 -4.72
CA MET A 95 8.84 -11.34 -5.70
C MET A 95 8.96 -9.83 -5.91
N MET A 96 7.83 -9.11 -6.01
CA MET A 96 7.82 -7.65 -6.02
C MET A 96 8.48 -7.06 -4.76
N VAL A 97 8.10 -7.53 -3.57
CA VAL A 97 8.70 -7.06 -2.31
C VAL A 97 10.20 -7.35 -2.29
N TRP A 98 10.62 -8.53 -2.74
CA TRP A 98 12.02 -8.94 -2.82
C TRP A 98 12.82 -8.02 -3.75
N GLU A 99 12.43 -7.96 -5.02
CA GLU A 99 13.10 -7.25 -6.10
C GLU A 99 13.21 -5.75 -5.84
N THR A 100 12.13 -5.13 -5.33
CA THR A 100 12.10 -3.69 -5.03
C THR A 100 12.94 -3.32 -3.80
N GLY A 101 13.38 -4.29 -3.00
CA GLY A 101 14.09 -3.99 -1.77
C GLY A 101 13.21 -3.45 -0.65
N ALA A 102 11.87 -3.55 -0.78
CA ALA A 102 10.95 -3.01 0.20
C ALA A 102 11.17 -3.61 1.60
N ARG A 103 11.17 -2.73 2.61
CA ARG A 103 11.40 -3.09 4.02
C ARG A 103 10.14 -3.01 4.88
N VAL A 104 9.16 -2.23 4.43
CA VAL A 104 7.91 -1.99 5.15
C VAL A 104 6.75 -2.31 4.23
N ILE A 105 5.81 -3.11 4.75
CA ILE A 105 4.52 -3.38 4.11
C ILE A 105 3.43 -2.86 5.02
N VAL A 106 2.43 -2.17 4.46
CA VAL A 106 1.26 -1.68 5.18
C VAL A 106 0.00 -2.24 4.54
N ASN A 107 -0.60 -3.22 5.21
CA ASN A 107 -1.89 -3.82 4.90
C ASN A 107 -3.01 -3.07 5.64
N LEU A 108 -3.87 -2.40 4.87
CA LEU A 108 -5.02 -1.65 5.38
C LEU A 108 -6.35 -2.33 5.07
N THR A 109 -6.35 -3.64 4.77
CA THR A 109 -7.59 -4.41 4.62
C THR A 109 -8.31 -4.51 5.96
N HIS A 110 -9.61 -4.23 5.93
CA HIS A 110 -10.48 -4.42 7.08
C HIS A 110 -10.74 -5.91 7.23
N GLU A 111 -10.89 -6.38 8.46
CA GLU A 111 -11.22 -7.76 8.79
C GLU A 111 -12.55 -8.26 8.16
N ARG A 112 -13.35 -7.35 7.60
CA ARG A 112 -14.65 -7.65 6.95
C ARG A 112 -14.63 -7.39 5.45
N ASP A 113 -13.51 -6.92 4.89
CA ASP A 113 -13.42 -6.71 3.45
C ASP A 113 -13.58 -8.05 2.74
N LYS A 114 -14.35 -8.10 1.66
CA LYS A 114 -14.46 -9.31 0.83
C LYS A 114 -13.29 -9.36 -0.15
N VAL A 115 -12.11 -9.69 0.38
CA VAL A 115 -10.86 -9.81 -0.40
C VAL A 115 -10.45 -11.26 -0.64
N GLY A 116 -11.23 -12.27 -0.24
CA GLY A 116 -10.98 -13.67 -0.61
C GLY A 116 -11.15 -13.93 -2.10
N SER A 117 -10.39 -14.89 -2.64
CA SER A 117 -10.57 -15.41 -4.01
C SER A 117 -11.68 -16.47 -4.08
N ALA A 118 -12.13 -16.98 -2.94
CA ALA A 118 -13.28 -17.88 -2.84
C ALA A 118 -14.49 -17.18 -2.16
N PRO A 119 -15.74 -17.53 -2.51
CA PRO A 119 -16.95 -16.92 -1.92
C PRO A 119 -17.05 -17.06 -0.39
N ALA A 120 -16.49 -18.13 0.16
CA ALA A 120 -16.43 -18.40 1.60
C ALA A 120 -15.25 -17.70 2.28
N ASP A 121 -14.23 -17.35 1.51
CA ASP A 121 -13.04 -16.70 2.03
C ASP A 121 -13.29 -15.20 2.16
N LYS A 122 -13.27 -14.74 3.40
CA LYS A 122 -13.37 -13.30 3.68
C LYS A 122 -11.99 -12.65 3.66
N ARG A 123 -10.87 -13.40 3.64
CA ARG A 123 -9.55 -12.85 3.94
C ARG A 123 -8.42 -13.65 3.27
N GLU A 124 -7.79 -13.06 2.26
CA GLU A 124 -6.49 -13.55 1.79
C GLU A 124 -5.41 -13.19 2.81
N ARG A 125 -4.76 -14.20 3.38
CA ARG A 125 -3.54 -14.04 4.17
C ARG A 125 -2.37 -14.48 3.31
N TYR A 126 -1.71 -13.50 2.67
CA TYR A 126 -0.59 -13.75 1.78
C TYR A 126 0.75 -13.96 2.51
N TRP A 127 0.77 -13.92 3.84
CA TRP A 127 1.97 -14.20 4.65
C TRP A 127 1.72 -15.39 5.59
N PRO A 128 2.75 -16.19 5.93
CA PRO A 128 2.59 -17.34 6.83
C PRO A 128 2.07 -16.96 8.24
N PRO A 129 1.50 -17.90 9.01
CA PRO A 129 1.34 -19.32 8.68
C PRO A 129 0.27 -19.51 7.58
N PHE A 130 0.61 -20.33 6.60
CA PHE A 130 -0.31 -20.68 5.52
C PHE A 130 -1.13 -21.93 5.87
N ASP A 131 -2.21 -22.17 5.11
CA ASP A 131 -2.86 -23.48 5.11
C ASP A 131 -1.94 -24.56 4.51
N GLU A 132 -2.22 -25.84 4.77
CA GLU A 132 -1.36 -26.95 4.29
C GLU A 132 -1.19 -26.98 2.76
N ALA A 133 -2.19 -26.54 2.01
CA ALA A 133 -2.13 -26.52 0.55
C ALA A 133 -1.16 -25.43 0.08
N MET A 134 -1.25 -24.24 0.67
CA MET A 134 -0.39 -23.10 0.36
C MET A 134 1.04 -23.32 0.90
N GLU A 135 1.22 -23.97 2.05
CA GLU A 135 2.56 -24.38 2.53
C GLU A 135 3.26 -25.36 1.57
N ARG A 136 2.50 -26.18 0.84
CA ARG A 136 3.07 -27.09 -0.16
C ARG A 136 3.45 -26.36 -1.44
N GLU A 137 2.58 -25.43 -1.86
CA GLU A 137 2.75 -24.57 -3.02
C GLU A 137 3.97 -23.64 -2.85
N SER A 138 4.09 -23.00 -1.67
CA SER A 138 5.14 -22.01 -1.38
C SER A 138 6.56 -22.58 -1.35
N ARG A 139 6.72 -23.90 -1.15
CA ARG A 139 8.04 -24.58 -1.25
C ARG A 139 8.67 -24.47 -2.63
N GLY A 140 7.86 -24.29 -3.67
CA GLY A 140 8.33 -24.09 -5.04
C GLY A 140 8.66 -22.64 -5.37
N TRP A 141 8.31 -21.68 -4.51
CA TRP A 141 8.47 -20.27 -4.82
C TRP A 141 9.93 -19.82 -4.90
N ALA A 142 10.19 -18.88 -5.80
CA ALA A 142 11.51 -18.28 -5.96
C ALA A 142 11.99 -17.54 -4.69
N VAL A 143 11.05 -16.98 -3.93
CA VAL A 143 11.30 -16.33 -2.64
C VAL A 143 10.55 -17.10 -1.56
N GLN A 144 11.32 -17.69 -0.64
CA GLN A 144 10.78 -18.36 0.54
C GLN A 144 10.39 -17.31 1.59
N VAL A 145 9.22 -17.48 2.19
CA VAL A 145 8.61 -16.52 3.11
C VAL A 145 8.29 -17.22 4.41
N ARG A 146 8.73 -16.64 5.53
CA ARG A 146 8.47 -17.18 6.88
C ARG A 146 8.10 -16.06 7.83
N THR A 147 7.03 -16.24 8.60
CA THR A 147 6.72 -15.34 9.72
C THR A 147 7.55 -15.76 10.93
N LEU A 148 8.41 -14.86 11.41
CA LEU A 148 9.21 -15.09 12.62
C LEU A 148 8.34 -14.90 13.88
N GLY A 149 7.45 -13.91 13.83
CA GLY A 149 6.51 -13.65 14.90
C GLY A 149 5.72 -12.37 14.64
N HIS A 150 4.87 -12.01 15.59
CA HIS A 150 4.03 -10.84 15.47
C HIS A 150 3.70 -10.22 16.82
N GLU A 151 3.27 -8.96 16.76
CA GLU A 151 2.97 -8.13 17.91
C GLU A 151 1.66 -7.40 17.70
N SER A 152 0.89 -7.22 18.76
CA SER A 152 -0.32 -6.41 18.76
C SER A 152 -0.03 -5.04 19.35
N CYS A 153 -0.59 -3.99 18.75
CA CYS A 153 -0.50 -2.65 19.31
C CYS A 153 -1.49 -2.48 20.47
N GLU A 154 -1.04 -1.92 21.59
CA GLU A 154 -1.91 -1.69 22.75
C GLU A 154 -2.77 -0.43 22.58
N SER A 155 -2.20 0.63 22.00
CA SER A 155 -2.86 1.92 21.84
C SER A 155 -3.83 1.97 20.64
N VAL A 156 -3.55 1.19 19.59
CA VAL A 156 -4.39 1.13 18.38
C VAL A 156 -4.97 -0.26 18.20
N ALA A 157 -6.22 -0.41 18.64
CA ALA A 157 -6.90 -1.69 18.55
C ALA A 157 -7.01 -2.19 17.10
N GLY A 158 -6.59 -3.44 16.86
CA GLY A 158 -6.62 -4.07 15.54
C GLY A 158 -5.43 -3.71 14.65
N LEU A 159 -4.44 -2.97 15.15
CA LEU A 159 -3.13 -2.84 14.51
C LEU A 159 -2.20 -3.93 15.03
N LEU A 160 -1.62 -4.69 14.09
CA LEU A 160 -0.60 -5.69 14.35
C LEU A 160 0.64 -5.38 13.51
N ARG A 161 1.81 -5.84 13.96
CA ARG A 161 3.03 -5.87 13.15
C ARG A 161 3.65 -7.26 13.15
N TYR A 162 4.24 -7.65 12.03
CA TYR A 162 4.84 -8.97 11.83
C TYR A 162 6.30 -8.80 11.39
N ALA A 163 7.18 -9.65 11.92
CA ALA A 163 8.49 -9.87 11.35
C ALA A 163 8.37 -10.99 10.30
N VAL A 164 8.59 -10.65 9.03
CA VAL A 164 8.52 -11.62 7.93
C VAL A 164 9.90 -11.77 7.30
N GLU A 165 10.48 -12.94 7.44
CA GLU A 165 11.75 -13.31 6.82
C GLU A 165 11.51 -13.72 5.36
N LEU A 166 12.31 -13.15 4.47
CA LEU A 166 12.41 -13.48 3.06
C LEU A 166 13.77 -14.10 2.78
N ARG A 167 13.78 -15.20 2.03
CA ARG A 167 15.00 -15.84 1.53
C ARG A 167 14.90 -16.10 0.04
N GLY A 168 15.92 -15.71 -0.70
CA GLY A 168 15.93 -15.85 -2.15
C GLY A 168 17.31 -15.66 -2.77
N SER A 169 17.41 -16.02 -4.05
CA SER A 169 18.59 -15.73 -4.87
C SER A 169 18.62 -14.27 -5.30
N ALA A 170 19.82 -13.72 -5.51
CA ALA A 170 20.01 -12.40 -6.13
C ALA A 170 19.48 -12.34 -7.58
N SER A 171 19.36 -13.49 -8.26
CA SER A 171 18.89 -13.60 -9.65
C SER A 171 17.40 -13.88 -9.79
N GLY A 172 16.62 -13.91 -8.70
CA GLY A 172 15.18 -14.20 -8.74
C GLY A 172 14.80 -15.64 -9.08
N GLY A 173 15.78 -16.55 -9.17
CA GLY A 173 15.54 -18.00 -9.26
C GLY A 173 15.39 -18.65 -7.88
N PRO A 174 14.91 -19.91 -7.81
CA PRO A 174 14.79 -20.64 -6.55
C PRO A 174 16.12 -20.68 -5.78
N PRO A 175 16.10 -20.55 -4.44
CA PRO A 175 17.30 -20.31 -3.64
C PRO A 175 18.29 -21.48 -3.76
N PRO A 176 19.53 -21.26 -4.24
CA PRO A 176 20.57 -22.27 -4.21
C PRO A 176 21.14 -22.41 -2.79
N SER A 177 21.62 -23.60 -2.44
CA SER A 177 22.27 -23.89 -1.15
C SER A 177 23.55 -23.10 -0.86
N ARG A 178 24.06 -22.32 -1.84
CA ARG A 178 25.17 -21.37 -1.71
C ARG A 178 24.81 -20.04 -2.38
N GLY A 179 24.87 -18.93 -1.64
CA GLY A 179 24.61 -17.58 -2.14
C GLY A 179 23.22 -17.00 -1.83
N GLU A 180 22.46 -17.66 -0.96
CA GLU A 180 21.16 -17.21 -0.47
C GLU A 180 21.29 -15.90 0.33
N ARG A 181 20.43 -14.92 0.03
CA ARG A 181 20.30 -13.70 0.84
C ARG A 181 19.08 -13.83 1.72
N THR A 182 19.15 -13.25 2.92
CA THR A 182 18.04 -13.19 3.85
C THR A 182 17.75 -11.73 4.21
N ARG A 183 16.47 -11.36 4.25
CA ARG A 183 16.01 -10.05 4.72
C ARG A 183 14.76 -10.22 5.56
N VAL A 184 14.65 -9.47 6.64
CA VAL A 184 13.38 -9.29 7.36
C VAL A 184 12.66 -8.05 6.83
N VAL A 185 11.37 -8.21 6.56
CA VAL A 185 10.43 -7.14 6.19
C VAL A 185 9.42 -7.01 7.31
N VAL A 186 9.10 -5.76 7.68
CA VAL A 186 8.09 -5.49 8.71
C VAL A 186 6.75 -5.23 8.05
N LEU A 187 5.78 -6.09 8.34
CA LEU A 187 4.41 -5.97 7.83
C LEU A 187 3.50 -5.43 8.92
N TYR A 188 2.94 -4.24 8.70
CA TYR A 188 1.87 -3.66 9.52
C TYR A 188 0.52 -4.06 8.94
N TRP A 189 -0.37 -4.58 9.78
CA TRP A 189 -1.77 -4.83 9.41
C TRP A 189 -2.71 -4.05 10.31
N TYR A 190 -3.39 -3.05 9.75
CA TYR A 190 -4.46 -2.33 10.44
C TYR A 190 -5.83 -2.81 9.99
N SER A 191 -6.39 -3.72 10.77
CA SER A 191 -7.60 -4.50 10.44
C SER A 191 -8.93 -3.80 10.72
N ARG A 192 -8.88 -2.63 11.37
CA ARG A 192 -10.07 -1.90 11.84
C ARG A 192 -10.29 -0.54 11.18
N TRP A 193 -9.59 -0.25 10.07
CA TRP A 193 -9.90 0.91 9.24
C TRP A 193 -11.22 0.69 8.50
N ARG A 194 -12.30 1.24 9.07
CA ARG A 194 -13.67 1.06 8.57
C ARG A 194 -13.89 1.80 7.24
N VAL A 195 -14.73 1.23 6.36
CA VAL A 195 -14.83 1.62 4.92
C VAL A 195 -16.24 1.92 4.49
N THR A 196 -16.39 2.92 3.59
CA THR A 196 -17.40 3.11 2.53
C THR A 196 -18.58 2.11 2.41
N LEU A 197 -19.76 2.26 3.04
CA LEU A 197 -20.96 1.48 2.69
C LEU A 197 -21.88 2.38 1.86
N PRO A 198 -22.40 1.92 0.72
CA PRO A 198 -23.41 2.66 -0.03
C PRO A 198 -24.62 2.99 0.86
N ALA A 199 -25.16 4.21 0.75
CA ALA A 199 -26.23 4.72 1.62
C ALA A 199 -27.52 3.86 1.64
N ALA A 200 -27.76 3.06 0.61
CA ALA A 200 -28.86 2.10 0.56
C ALA A 200 -28.61 0.86 1.46
N ALA A 201 -27.37 0.33 1.46
CA ALA A 201 -26.97 -0.81 2.28
C ALA A 201 -26.90 -0.46 3.78
N ALA A 202 -26.44 0.76 4.11
CA ALA A 202 -26.39 1.25 5.49
C ALA A 202 -27.79 1.44 6.12
N ARG A 203 -28.80 1.79 5.30
CA ARG A 203 -30.19 1.93 5.75
C ARG A 203 -30.87 0.57 5.97
N ALA A 204 -30.72 -0.37 5.04
CA ALA A 204 -31.29 -1.72 5.16
C ALA A 204 -30.68 -2.53 6.32
N ALA A 205 -29.37 -2.40 6.55
CA ALA A 205 -28.68 -3.07 7.66
C ALA A 205 -29.09 -2.51 9.05
N ARG A 206 -29.46 -1.24 9.13
CA ARG A 206 -29.94 -0.57 10.36
C ARG A 206 -31.33 -1.02 10.79
N SER A 207 -32.22 -1.26 9.83
CA SER A 207 -33.62 -1.64 10.09
C SER A 207 -33.78 -3.10 10.50
N ALA A 208 -32.84 -3.98 10.16
CA ALA A 208 -32.92 -5.43 10.42
C ALA A 208 -32.32 -5.88 11.77
N LEU A 209 -31.74 -4.98 12.58
CA LEU A 209 -31.08 -5.33 13.85
C LEU A 209 -31.92 -4.95 15.10
N PRO A 210 -31.88 -5.78 16.17
CA PRO A 210 -32.46 -5.44 17.47
C PRO A 210 -31.91 -4.13 18.04
N LEU A 211 -32.72 -3.38 18.80
CA LEU A 211 -32.39 -2.04 19.31
C LEU A 211 -31.03 -1.98 20.04
N ALA A 212 -30.68 -3.03 20.80
CA ALA A 212 -29.45 -3.15 21.58
C ALA A 212 -28.17 -3.34 20.73
N HIS A 213 -28.29 -3.62 19.43
CA HIS A 213 -27.16 -3.88 18.52
C HIS A 213 -26.99 -2.82 17.43
N ARG A 214 -27.87 -1.81 17.41
CA ARG A 214 -27.78 -0.67 16.49
C ARG A 214 -26.54 0.20 16.73
N ASN A 215 -25.87 0.11 17.90
CA ASN A 215 -24.66 0.87 18.21
C ASN A 215 -23.33 0.22 17.71
N ARG A 216 -23.38 -0.89 16.95
CA ARG A 216 -22.18 -1.57 16.40
C ARG A 216 -21.97 -1.32 14.88
N LEU A 217 -22.65 -0.33 14.32
CA LEU A 217 -22.69 -0.07 12.88
C LEU A 217 -21.35 0.39 12.30
N ASP A 218 -20.97 -0.24 11.19
CA ASP A 218 -19.88 0.16 10.29
C ASP A 218 -20.24 1.51 9.66
N PHE A 219 -19.41 2.55 9.86
CA PHE A 219 -19.72 3.92 9.45
C PHE A 219 -18.84 4.46 8.36
N PRO A 220 -19.46 4.73 7.20
CA PRO A 220 -18.70 5.36 6.15
C PRO A 220 -19.48 6.27 5.22
N ALA A 221 -20.73 6.61 5.55
CA ALA A 221 -21.46 7.61 4.78
C ALA A 221 -20.86 9.00 5.04
N SER A 222 -20.97 9.88 4.07
CA SER A 222 -20.61 11.30 4.17
C SER A 222 -21.22 11.99 5.41
N SER A 223 -22.41 11.56 5.83
CA SER A 223 -23.07 11.96 7.08
C SER A 223 -22.32 11.61 8.38
N SER A 224 -21.26 10.81 8.32
CA SER A 224 -20.42 10.44 9.47
C SER A 224 -19.33 11.47 9.76
N ILE A 225 -19.03 12.36 8.82
CA ILE A 225 -18.01 13.39 8.97
C ILE A 225 -18.30 14.22 10.24
N GLY A 226 -17.27 14.39 11.07
CA GLY A 226 -17.37 15.14 12.32
C GLY A 226 -18.10 14.44 13.47
N THR A 227 -18.49 13.17 13.33
CA THR A 227 -19.03 12.36 14.44
C THR A 227 -17.92 11.78 15.32
N ARG A 228 -18.24 11.37 16.56
CA ARG A 228 -17.26 10.74 17.47
C ARG A 228 -16.60 9.48 16.87
N PRO A 229 -17.33 8.54 16.24
CA PRO A 229 -16.70 7.39 15.58
C PRO A 229 -15.75 7.77 14.44
N PHE A 230 -16.07 8.83 13.68
CA PHE A 230 -15.21 9.34 12.61
C PHE A 230 -13.89 9.88 13.17
N TYR A 231 -13.93 10.69 14.23
CA TYR A 231 -12.71 11.18 14.88
C TYR A 231 -11.89 10.05 15.52
N ALA A 232 -12.52 9.07 16.16
CA ALA A 232 -11.82 7.90 16.70
C ALA A 232 -11.11 7.09 15.60
N ASN A 233 -11.71 6.99 14.41
CA ASN A 233 -11.04 6.36 13.26
C ASN A 233 -9.86 7.22 12.76
N ALA A 234 -10.04 8.54 12.65
CA ALA A 234 -8.97 9.47 12.27
C ALA A 234 -7.79 9.42 13.25
N GLU A 235 -8.07 9.30 14.55
CA GLU A 235 -7.08 9.17 15.62
C GLU A 235 -6.23 7.90 15.46
N ASN A 236 -6.85 6.75 15.27
CA ASN A 236 -6.12 5.49 15.04
C ASN A 236 -5.24 5.53 13.78
N VAL A 237 -5.76 6.12 12.69
CA VAL A 237 -5.01 6.30 11.45
C VAL A 237 -3.84 7.27 11.65
N LEU A 238 -4.04 8.34 12.42
CA LEU A 238 -3.00 9.29 12.77
C LEU A 238 -1.86 8.62 13.55
N HIS A 239 -2.18 7.82 14.56
CA HIS A 239 -1.20 7.03 15.33
C HIS A 239 -0.32 6.16 14.40
N LEU A 240 -0.93 5.42 13.47
CA LEU A 240 -0.20 4.64 12.48
C LEU A 240 0.66 5.54 11.57
N ALA A 241 0.11 6.66 11.10
CA ALA A 241 0.81 7.57 10.19
C ALA A 241 2.04 8.22 10.84
N VAL A 242 1.94 8.69 12.08
CA VAL A 242 3.06 9.29 12.83
C VAL A 242 4.17 8.26 13.02
N HIS A 243 3.82 7.04 13.44
CA HIS A 243 4.76 5.94 13.58
C HIS A 243 5.49 5.63 12.26
N LEU A 244 4.74 5.49 11.16
CA LEU A 244 5.32 5.23 9.84
C LEU A 244 6.19 6.40 9.35
N GLN A 245 5.81 7.65 9.60
CA GLN A 245 6.60 8.82 9.23
C GLN A 245 7.98 8.80 9.91
N GLN A 246 8.01 8.52 11.21
CA GLN A 246 9.26 8.41 11.96
C GLN A 246 10.13 7.25 11.46
N LEU A 247 9.52 6.15 11.03
CA LEU A 247 10.25 5.02 10.46
C LEU A 247 10.83 5.32 9.08
N LEU A 248 10.01 5.87 8.18
CA LEU A 248 10.42 6.17 6.80
C LEU A 248 11.43 7.32 6.72
N ALA A 249 11.56 8.12 7.78
CA ALA A 249 12.61 9.14 7.91
C ALA A 249 13.97 8.58 8.35
N ARG A 250 14.05 7.30 8.75
CA ARG A 250 15.29 6.66 9.23
C ARG A 250 15.99 5.89 8.12
N GLY A 251 17.32 5.92 8.12
CA GLY A 251 18.14 5.07 7.26
C GLY A 251 18.15 5.48 5.80
N GLU A 252 18.52 4.54 4.94
CA GLU A 252 18.57 4.76 3.48
C GLU A 252 17.16 4.72 2.87
N PRO A 253 16.88 5.55 1.86
CA PRO A 253 15.60 5.54 1.15
C PRO A 253 15.24 4.14 0.64
N HIS A 254 14.03 3.69 0.94
CA HIS A 254 13.52 2.39 0.51
C HIS A 254 12.03 2.47 0.14
N TRP A 255 11.55 1.48 -0.61
CA TRP A 255 10.13 1.38 -0.92
C TRP A 255 9.30 0.99 0.31
N CYS A 256 8.13 1.60 0.44
CA CYS A 256 7.07 1.20 1.35
C CYS A 256 5.88 0.68 0.54
N VAL A 257 5.56 -0.60 0.69
CA VAL A 257 4.42 -1.21 -0.02
C VAL A 257 3.15 -0.93 0.78
N CYS A 258 2.17 -0.26 0.18
CA CYS A 258 0.89 0.01 0.81
C CYS A 258 -0.25 -0.61 0.01
N HIS A 259 -1.13 -1.34 0.68
CA HIS A 259 -2.32 -1.90 0.04
C HIS A 259 -3.53 -1.86 0.96
N CYS A 260 -4.70 -1.90 0.35
CA CYS A 260 -5.95 -2.17 1.03
C CYS A 260 -6.65 -3.29 0.27
N SER A 261 -7.91 -3.13 -0.14
CA SER A 261 -8.58 -4.05 -1.06
C SER A 261 -8.18 -3.80 -2.52
N ALA A 262 -8.58 -2.67 -3.11
CA ALA A 262 -8.18 -2.26 -4.46
C ALA A 262 -6.84 -1.51 -4.52
N GLY A 263 -6.31 -1.06 -3.37
CA GLY A 263 -5.07 -0.29 -3.31
C GLY A 263 -5.21 1.17 -3.74
N VAL A 264 -6.36 1.82 -3.48
CA VAL A 264 -6.64 3.19 -3.95
C VAL A 264 -7.20 4.11 -2.84
N GLY A 265 -8.27 3.71 -2.14
CA GLY A 265 -8.93 4.52 -1.10
C GLY A 265 -8.07 4.75 0.15
N ARG A 266 -8.22 3.89 1.18
CA ARG A 266 -7.37 3.89 2.39
C ARG A 266 -5.86 3.97 2.11
N THR A 267 -5.39 3.28 1.07
CA THR A 267 -3.99 3.35 0.61
C THR A 267 -3.59 4.77 0.26
N GLY A 268 -4.37 5.46 -0.59
CA GLY A 268 -4.13 6.85 -0.90
C GLY A 268 -4.31 7.77 0.30
N THR A 269 -5.28 7.50 1.19
CA THR A 269 -5.47 8.31 2.40
C THR A 269 -4.27 8.26 3.33
N LEU A 270 -3.70 7.07 3.56
CA LEU A 270 -2.49 6.94 4.39
C LEU A 270 -1.30 7.67 3.76
N ILE A 271 -1.04 7.45 2.46
CA ILE A 271 0.08 8.09 1.76
C ILE A 271 -0.07 9.61 1.75
N ALA A 272 -1.28 10.12 1.46
CA ALA A 272 -1.56 11.55 1.54
C ALA A 272 -1.34 12.10 2.95
N LEU A 273 -1.81 11.41 4.00
CA LEU A 273 -1.64 11.86 5.37
C LEU A 273 -0.17 11.95 5.77
N LEU A 274 0.65 10.95 5.41
CA LEU A 274 2.11 10.98 5.64
C LEU A 274 2.75 12.23 5.04
N ARG A 275 2.36 12.59 3.81
CA ARG A 275 2.86 13.80 3.14
C ARG A 275 2.35 15.08 3.79
N VAL A 276 1.08 15.12 4.18
CA VAL A 276 0.49 16.26 4.88
C VAL A 276 1.22 16.50 6.20
N LEU A 277 1.39 15.48 7.03
CA LEU A 277 2.13 15.60 8.30
C LEU A 277 3.58 16.06 8.09
N GLN A 278 4.25 15.57 7.05
CA GLN A 278 5.62 15.98 6.73
C GLN A 278 5.70 17.46 6.33
N ARG A 279 4.72 17.98 5.58
CA ARG A 279 4.72 19.38 5.13
C ARG A 279 4.03 20.34 6.10
N LEU A 280 3.26 19.83 7.05
CA LEU A 280 2.38 20.59 7.93
C LEU A 280 3.05 21.79 8.61
N PRO A 281 4.30 21.71 9.13
CA PRO A 281 4.96 22.86 9.74
C PRO A 281 5.09 24.09 8.82
N ALA A 282 5.10 23.89 7.50
CA ALA A 282 5.21 24.95 6.50
C ALA A 282 3.84 25.48 6.02
N LEU A 283 2.72 24.94 6.51
CA LEU A 283 1.36 25.32 6.10
C LEU A 283 0.73 26.21 7.17
N GLN A 284 0.35 27.43 6.80
CA GLN A 284 -0.11 28.46 7.74
C GLN A 284 -1.54 28.95 7.46
N SER A 285 -2.16 28.53 6.35
CA SER A 285 -3.51 28.95 5.95
C SER A 285 -4.32 27.80 5.32
N GLU A 286 -5.66 27.98 5.26
CA GLU A 286 -6.57 27.03 4.60
C GLU A 286 -6.16 26.79 3.14
N ALA A 287 -5.87 27.86 2.39
CA ALA A 287 -5.51 27.77 0.99
C ALA A 287 -4.20 26.99 0.76
N GLN A 288 -3.22 27.13 1.67
CA GLN A 288 -1.98 26.36 1.61
C GLN A 288 -2.22 24.88 1.92
N LEU A 289 -3.01 24.57 2.94
CA LEU A 289 -3.36 23.20 3.30
C LEU A 289 -4.17 22.52 2.20
N ASP A 290 -5.28 23.13 1.77
CA ASP A 290 -6.15 22.61 0.71
C ASP A 290 -5.37 22.44 -0.60
N GLY A 291 -4.55 23.43 -0.95
CA GLY A 291 -3.69 23.38 -2.13
C GLY A 291 -2.71 22.20 -2.08
N PHE A 292 -2.06 21.97 -0.93
CA PHE A 292 -1.12 20.88 -0.75
C PHE A 292 -1.80 19.50 -0.74
N VAL A 293 -2.91 19.34 -0.02
CA VAL A 293 -3.71 18.11 0.02
C VAL A 293 -4.17 17.74 -1.39
N ARG A 294 -4.78 18.69 -2.11
CA ARG A 294 -5.22 18.49 -3.50
C ARG A 294 -4.07 18.07 -4.40
N THR A 295 -2.97 18.84 -4.40
CA THR A 295 -1.82 18.56 -5.27
C THR A 295 -1.22 17.18 -4.98
N THR A 296 -1.14 16.79 -3.70
CA THR A 296 -0.65 15.47 -3.29
C THR A 296 -1.55 14.37 -3.85
N ILE A 297 -2.87 14.50 -3.71
CA ILE A 297 -3.83 13.50 -4.20
C ILE A 297 -3.81 13.42 -5.73
N GLU A 298 -3.82 14.55 -6.42
CA GLU A 298 -3.81 14.59 -7.88
C GLU A 298 -2.52 13.99 -8.45
N ARG A 299 -1.36 14.25 -7.84
CA ARG A 299 -0.10 13.58 -8.19
C ARG A 299 -0.17 12.07 -7.99
N MET A 300 -0.70 11.57 -6.88
CA MET A 300 -0.91 10.12 -6.73
C MET A 300 -1.86 9.59 -7.81
N ARG A 301 -2.88 10.36 -8.20
CA ARG A 301 -3.84 10.00 -9.25
C ARG A 301 -3.26 10.02 -10.67
N GLU A 302 -2.11 10.65 -10.89
CA GLU A 302 -1.30 10.52 -12.11
C GLU A 302 -0.63 9.14 -12.20
N ARG A 303 -0.29 8.54 -11.06
CA ARG A 303 0.34 7.21 -11.01
C ARG A 303 -0.67 6.07 -10.89
N ARG A 304 -1.75 6.26 -10.14
CA ARG A 304 -2.77 5.22 -9.90
C ARG A 304 -4.16 5.83 -9.78
N LEU A 305 -5.13 5.29 -10.50
CA LEU A 305 -6.50 5.81 -10.54
C LEU A 305 -7.15 5.87 -9.13
N TRP A 306 -7.93 6.93 -8.86
CA TRP A 306 -8.79 7.07 -7.68
C TRP A 306 -8.09 7.01 -6.30
N MET A 307 -6.81 7.32 -6.22
CA MET A 307 -6.12 7.50 -4.94
C MET A 307 -6.89 8.51 -4.08
N VAL A 308 -7.22 8.13 -2.84
CA VAL A 308 -8.28 8.75 -2.01
C VAL A 308 -9.62 8.71 -2.76
N LYS A 309 -10.45 7.70 -2.48
CA LYS A 309 -11.60 7.29 -3.30
C LYS A 309 -12.91 7.92 -2.85
N THR A 310 -13.02 8.38 -1.61
CA THR A 310 -14.26 8.98 -1.08
C THR A 310 -14.01 10.32 -0.40
N ASP A 311 -15.09 11.10 -0.28
CA ASP A 311 -15.13 12.36 0.46
C ASP A 311 -14.88 12.15 1.97
N VAL A 312 -15.33 11.02 2.53
CA VAL A 312 -15.02 10.65 3.93
C VAL A 312 -13.52 10.37 4.12
N GLU A 313 -12.89 9.67 3.17
CA GLU A 313 -11.44 9.44 3.16
C GLU A 313 -10.66 10.76 3.02
N TYR A 314 -11.18 11.69 2.21
CA TYR A 314 -10.64 13.05 2.09
C TYR A 314 -10.78 13.84 3.40
N ALA A 315 -11.98 13.85 4.01
CA ALA A 315 -12.23 14.53 5.27
C ALA A 315 -11.39 13.95 6.43
N LEU A 316 -11.06 12.66 6.39
CA LEU A 316 -10.20 12.01 7.37
C LEU A 316 -8.82 12.67 7.42
N LEU A 317 -8.26 13.12 6.28
CA LEU A 317 -6.98 13.83 6.23
C LEU A 317 -7.00 15.08 7.11
N TYR A 318 -8.07 15.87 7.02
CA TYR A 318 -8.27 17.08 7.80
C TYR A 318 -8.52 16.76 9.28
N ALA A 319 -9.33 15.75 9.57
CA ALA A 319 -9.58 15.32 10.94
C ALA A 319 -8.31 14.84 11.65
N ALA A 320 -7.49 14.03 10.98
CA ALA A 320 -6.19 13.59 11.49
C ALA A 320 -5.23 14.79 11.65
N THR A 321 -5.20 15.71 10.70
CA THR A 321 -4.38 16.95 10.79
C THR A 321 -4.80 17.81 12.00
N LEU A 322 -6.10 17.98 12.23
CA LEU A 322 -6.62 18.71 13.39
C LEU A 322 -6.22 18.04 14.71
N LEU A 323 -6.36 16.70 14.79
CA LEU A 323 -5.98 15.93 15.97
C LEU A 323 -4.49 16.04 16.26
N TRP A 324 -3.65 16.01 15.23
CA TRP A 324 -2.21 16.23 15.36
C TRP A 324 -1.89 17.61 15.93
N LEU A 325 -2.45 18.67 15.35
CA LEU A 325 -2.22 20.05 15.82
C LEU A 325 -2.64 20.24 17.28
N ARG A 326 -3.75 19.62 17.70
CA ARG A 326 -4.25 19.68 19.08
C ARG A 326 -3.36 18.95 20.10
N ARG A 327 -2.55 18.00 19.66
CA ARG A 327 -1.80 17.06 20.50
C ARG A 327 -0.30 17.08 20.17
N SER A 328 0.26 18.27 20.01
CA SER A 328 1.61 18.52 19.46
C SER A 328 2.79 18.03 20.32
N ARG A 329 2.69 16.87 20.99
CA ARG A 329 3.80 16.16 21.61
C ARG A 329 3.87 14.75 21.02
N ASP A 330 4.94 14.46 20.28
CA ASP A 330 5.17 13.17 19.59
C ASP A 330 4.93 11.94 20.49
N LYS A 331 5.24 12.08 21.79
CA LYS A 331 5.01 11.04 22.81
C LYS A 331 3.56 10.59 22.94
N GLU A 332 2.58 11.42 22.58
CA GLU A 332 1.16 11.05 22.61
C GLU A 332 0.78 10.08 21.50
N PHE A 333 1.60 9.96 20.44
CA PHE A 333 1.34 9.11 19.30
C PHE A 333 2.23 7.86 19.24
N GLU A 334 3.17 7.70 20.19
CA GLU A 334 4.01 6.52 20.29
C GLU A 334 3.18 5.24 20.41
N LEU A 335 3.54 4.23 19.63
CA LEU A 335 2.91 2.92 19.66
C LEU A 335 3.67 2.01 20.60
N SER A 336 2.96 1.45 21.57
CA SER A 336 3.44 0.34 22.38
C SER A 336 2.93 -0.99 21.83
N TRP A 337 3.72 -2.03 22.04
CA TRP A 337 3.54 -3.33 21.41
C TRP A 337 3.63 -4.41 22.47
N GLN A 338 2.76 -5.40 22.34
CA GLN A 338 2.71 -6.58 23.19
C GLN A 338 2.76 -7.85 22.34
N GLY A 339 3.45 -8.86 22.86
CA GLY A 339 3.52 -10.17 22.23
C GLY A 339 2.20 -10.92 22.36
N ASP A 340 2.09 -12.00 21.60
CA ASP A 340 1.00 -12.96 21.74
C ASP A 340 1.16 -13.87 22.99
N GLY A 341 2.21 -13.65 23.79
CA GLY A 341 2.50 -14.41 25.02
C GLY A 341 3.31 -15.68 24.78
N GLY A 342 3.82 -15.91 23.57
CA GLY A 342 4.76 -17.00 23.29
C GLY A 342 6.18 -16.75 23.81
N ASP A 343 6.94 -17.83 24.00
CA ASP A 343 8.32 -17.82 24.55
C ASP A 343 9.32 -16.98 23.71
N ASP A 344 8.99 -16.66 22.45
CA ASP A 344 9.89 -16.02 21.47
C ASP A 344 9.57 -14.54 21.17
N TRP A 345 8.76 -13.89 22.03
CA TRP A 345 8.42 -12.47 21.89
C TRP A 345 9.66 -11.56 21.76
N GLY A 346 10.69 -11.80 22.57
CA GLY A 346 11.91 -11.00 22.56
C GLY A 346 12.66 -11.05 21.23
N ALA A 347 12.67 -12.21 20.56
CA ALA A 347 13.30 -12.35 19.25
C ALA A 347 12.49 -11.66 18.15
N THR A 348 11.15 -11.68 18.25
CA THR A 348 10.28 -10.93 17.32
C THR A 348 10.56 -9.44 17.39
N ALA A 349 10.58 -8.87 18.60
CA ALA A 349 10.85 -7.45 18.80
C ALA A 349 12.25 -7.06 18.30
N LEU A 350 13.25 -7.92 18.54
CA LEU A 350 14.61 -7.73 18.05
C LEU A 350 14.66 -7.76 16.52
N ALA A 351 14.08 -8.77 15.87
CA ALA A 351 14.06 -8.90 14.41
C ALA A 351 13.37 -7.69 13.74
N ILE A 352 12.28 -7.18 14.33
CA ILE A 352 11.62 -5.95 13.86
C ILE A 352 12.56 -4.75 14.02
N SER A 353 13.20 -4.61 15.18
CA SER A 353 14.13 -3.52 15.46
C SER A 353 15.33 -3.52 14.50
N GLU A 354 15.91 -4.68 14.24
CA GLU A 354 17.03 -4.86 13.29
C GLU A 354 16.62 -4.55 11.85
N ALA A 355 15.44 -5.03 11.42
CA ALA A 355 14.90 -4.74 10.09
C ALA A 355 14.64 -3.24 9.85
N LEU A 356 14.26 -2.52 10.91
CA LEU A 356 13.96 -1.08 10.89
C LEU A 356 15.16 -0.20 11.30
N GLY A 357 16.26 -0.79 11.75
CA GLY A 357 17.46 -0.10 12.21
C GLY A 357 18.15 0.69 11.09
N PRO A 358 19.08 1.61 11.43
CA PRO A 358 19.86 2.30 10.42
C PRO A 358 20.60 1.25 9.59
N ALA A 359 20.24 1.15 8.31
CA ALA A 359 20.72 0.13 7.39
C ALA A 359 22.24 -0.04 7.47
N ALA A 360 22.72 -0.98 8.29
CA ALA A 360 24.11 -1.37 8.26
C ALA A 360 24.33 -2.15 6.95
N SER A 361 25.07 -1.51 6.06
CA SER A 361 26.02 -2.15 5.14
C SER A 361 25.48 -3.23 4.19
N HIS A 362 24.65 -2.87 3.19
CA HIS A 362 24.58 -3.70 1.98
C HIS A 362 24.33 -2.94 0.65
N LEU A 363 24.82 -1.70 0.54
CA LEU A 363 24.72 -0.90 -0.70
C LEU A 363 26.05 -0.36 -1.26
N GLN A 364 27.21 -0.73 -0.69
CA GLN A 364 28.51 -0.44 -1.32
C GLN A 364 28.89 -1.48 -2.40
N GLU A 365 28.43 -2.72 -2.34
CA GLU A 365 28.83 -3.76 -3.30
C GLU A 365 28.10 -3.71 -4.66
N VAL A 366 26.95 -3.04 -4.75
CA VAL A 366 26.17 -2.95 -6.00
C VAL A 366 26.57 -1.74 -6.86
N ARG A 367 27.14 -0.69 -6.27
CA ARG A 367 27.65 0.48 -7.01
C ARG A 367 29.01 0.25 -7.66
N GLU A 368 29.84 -0.63 -7.11
CA GLU A 368 31.18 -0.91 -7.66
C GLU A 368 31.18 -2.04 -8.72
N SER A 369 30.17 -2.91 -8.70
CA SER A 369 30.02 -4.00 -9.69
C SER A 369 29.36 -3.54 -11.00
N GLY A 370 28.58 -2.46 -10.98
CA GLY A 370 27.94 -1.88 -12.17
C GLY A 370 28.84 -0.97 -13.04
N ARG A 371 30.06 -0.66 -12.59
CA ARG A 371 30.98 0.25 -13.31
C ARG A 371 32.12 -0.46 -14.06
N LYS A 372 32.23 -1.78 -13.95
CA LYS A 372 33.36 -2.57 -14.51
C LYS A 372 33.00 -3.58 -15.62
N ARG A 373 31.79 -3.56 -16.18
CA ARG A 373 31.47 -4.37 -17.36
C ARG A 373 31.02 -3.48 -18.51
N GLY A 374 32.02 -2.89 -19.17
CA GLY A 374 31.82 -2.07 -20.36
C GLY A 374 33.14 -1.83 -21.09
N SER A 375 33.75 -2.88 -21.66
CA SER A 375 34.66 -2.75 -22.80
C SER A 375 34.97 -4.11 -23.46
N SER A 376 35.12 -4.10 -24.79
CA SER A 376 35.41 -5.18 -25.75
C SER A 376 34.16 -5.92 -26.25
N ALA A 377 33.63 -5.74 -27.47
CA ALA A 377 34.13 -5.61 -28.85
C ALA A 377 34.08 -6.93 -29.66
N THR A 378 33.12 -6.95 -30.59
CA THR A 378 33.14 -7.44 -32.00
C THR A 378 33.37 -8.91 -32.36
N GLY A 379 32.45 -9.45 -33.19
CA GLY A 379 32.69 -10.55 -34.15
C GLY A 379 31.38 -11.26 -34.60
N PRO A 380 31.07 -11.36 -35.92
CA PRO A 380 29.78 -11.87 -36.41
C PRO A 380 29.83 -13.35 -36.83
N HIS A 381 28.69 -14.04 -36.83
CA HIS A 381 28.49 -15.24 -37.65
C HIS A 381 27.01 -15.51 -37.94
N GLU A 382 26.69 -15.66 -39.23
CA GLU A 382 25.44 -16.15 -39.80
C GLU A 382 25.38 -17.69 -39.76
N GLY A 383 24.16 -18.26 -39.74
CA GLY A 383 23.92 -19.68 -39.97
C GLY A 383 22.46 -20.10 -39.72
N SER A 384 21.77 -20.47 -40.80
CA SER A 384 20.37 -20.88 -40.95
C SER A 384 20.07 -22.34 -40.54
N GLY A 385 18.81 -22.65 -40.18
CA GLY A 385 18.25 -24.00 -40.17
C GLY A 385 16.85 -24.09 -39.51
N GLU A 386 15.85 -24.55 -40.26
CA GLU A 386 14.43 -24.73 -39.90
C GLU A 386 14.08 -26.16 -39.41
N GLU A 387 12.87 -26.25 -38.81
CA GLU A 387 11.99 -27.41 -38.51
C GLU A 387 12.34 -28.32 -37.32
N SER A 388 11.42 -28.85 -36.48
CA SER A 388 9.96 -28.68 -36.27
C SER A 388 9.54 -29.43 -34.97
N GLY A 389 8.38 -29.07 -34.38
CA GLY A 389 7.61 -29.81 -33.36
C GLY A 389 8.00 -29.55 -31.89
N GLY A 390 7.18 -29.07 -30.95
CA GLY A 390 5.73 -28.88 -30.85
C GLY A 390 5.31 -29.26 -29.42
N ASP A 391 5.01 -28.28 -28.54
CA ASP A 391 3.96 -28.41 -27.53
C ASP A 391 3.64 -27.07 -26.84
N ASN A 392 2.36 -26.91 -26.49
CA ASN A 392 1.67 -25.65 -26.24
C ASN A 392 2.15 -24.86 -24.99
N ALA A 393 2.68 -23.66 -25.23
CA ALA A 393 2.67 -22.55 -24.28
C ALA A 393 1.87 -21.39 -24.89
N ILE A 394 0.81 -20.95 -24.21
CA ILE A 394 0.04 -19.78 -24.62
C ILE A 394 0.87 -18.53 -24.31
N ASP A 395 1.27 -17.85 -25.38
CA ASP A 395 2.16 -16.70 -25.47
C ASP A 395 1.46 -15.41 -24.95
N ASN A 396 1.63 -15.09 -23.67
CA ASN A 396 1.13 -13.84 -23.04
C ASN A 396 2.07 -12.63 -23.22
N ALA A 397 3.26 -12.81 -23.82
CA ALA A 397 4.23 -11.72 -24.00
C ALA A 397 3.76 -10.65 -25.02
N ARG A 398 2.82 -10.99 -25.91
CA ARG A 398 2.36 -10.09 -26.99
C ARG A 398 1.44 -8.97 -26.51
N ASP A 399 0.73 -9.13 -25.39
CA ASP A 399 -0.22 -8.12 -24.92
C ASP A 399 0.45 -7.05 -24.06
N VAL A 400 1.48 -7.37 -23.26
CA VAL A 400 2.24 -6.37 -22.50
C VAL A 400 3.13 -5.50 -23.40
N GLN A 401 3.78 -6.11 -24.41
CA GLN A 401 4.57 -5.37 -25.39
C GLN A 401 3.69 -4.44 -26.24
N ARG A 402 2.49 -4.89 -26.64
CA ARG A 402 1.48 -4.05 -27.33
C ARG A 402 1.14 -2.78 -26.57
N TYR A 403 1.07 -2.81 -25.24
CA TYR A 403 0.78 -1.62 -24.44
C TYR A 403 1.98 -0.68 -24.29
N ARG A 404 3.22 -1.17 -24.39
CA ARG A 404 4.44 -0.36 -24.39
C ARG A 404 4.66 0.35 -25.74
N ASP A 405 4.30 -0.30 -26.84
CA ASP A 405 4.54 0.21 -28.21
C ASP A 405 3.36 1.01 -28.79
N ALA A 406 2.16 0.95 -28.17
CA ALA A 406 0.98 1.69 -28.59
C ALA A 406 1.02 3.18 -28.19
N SER A 407 1.88 3.95 -28.87
CA SER A 407 1.62 5.36 -29.12
C SER A 407 0.44 5.46 -30.10
N LEU A 408 -0.79 5.51 -29.59
CA LEU A 408 -1.99 5.63 -30.43
C LEU A 408 -2.38 7.10 -30.69
N PRO A 409 -2.99 7.38 -31.87
CA PRO A 409 -2.88 8.64 -32.57
C PRO A 409 -3.77 9.75 -31.99
N ALA A 410 -3.41 11.00 -32.30
CA ALA A 410 -4.20 12.18 -31.95
C ALA A 410 -5.63 12.09 -32.51
N PRO A 411 -6.66 12.54 -31.77
CA PRO A 411 -8.04 12.49 -32.22
C PRO A 411 -8.33 13.58 -33.27
N PRO A 412 -9.37 13.40 -34.11
CA PRO A 412 -9.81 14.42 -35.07
C PRO A 412 -10.28 15.72 -34.41
#